data_AF-A0A8T6PJD2-F1
#
_entry.id   AF-A0A8T6PJD2-F1
#
_cell.length_a   1.000
_cell.length_b   1.000
_cell.length_c   1.000
_cell.angle_alpha   90.00
_cell.angle_beta   90.00
_cell.angle_gamma   90.00
#
_symmetry.space_group_name_H-M   'P 1'
#
loop_
_entity.id
_entity.type
_entity.pdbx_description
1 polymer ?
#
loop_
_entity_poly.entity_id
_entity_poly.type
_entity_poly.pdbx_seq_one_letter_code
_entity_poly.pdbx_strand_id
1 'polypeptide(L)'
;MPKIRSVTYFADLVPDTAPDTFTQAGRFLQAATTAFEKVGQTVQTRRFASQPFPAGVMPHGPASAAEVAREYSALANGQGIEYLSLGPVGVNDDPAYIPAIADMFRAAPGVFASVAIADRTKGISLRVVDQTAGLIDELSRVTPDGMTNLYLAGIANCGPGAPFFPSAYHGGGPPRFALAIQAA
;
A
#
# COMPACT_ATOMS: atom_id res chain seq x y z
N MET A 1 11.77 -25.02 8.35
CA MET A 1 11.59 -24.31 7.06
C MET A 1 11.56 -22.81 7.33
N PRO A 2 12.03 -21.96 6.40
CA PRO A 2 11.94 -20.51 6.55
C PRO A 2 10.47 -20.07 6.69
N LYS A 3 10.21 -19.06 7.53
CA LYS A 3 8.86 -18.51 7.72
C LYS A 3 8.46 -17.65 6.53
N ILE A 4 7.18 -17.66 6.17
CA ILE A 4 6.62 -16.68 5.24
C ILE A 4 6.20 -15.46 6.06
N ARG A 5 6.98 -14.38 5.97
CA ARG A 5 6.70 -13.09 6.64
C ARG A 5 5.40 -12.49 6.13
N SER A 6 5.12 -12.62 4.83
CA SER A 6 3.85 -12.21 4.26
C SER A 6 3.50 -12.92 2.97
N VAL A 7 2.19 -13.03 2.72
CA VAL A 7 1.63 -13.20 1.38
C VAL A 7 0.97 -11.88 1.02
N THR A 8 1.41 -11.24 -0.06
CA THR A 8 0.85 -9.98 -0.54
C THR A 8 0.10 -10.23 -1.85
N TYR A 9 -1.18 -9.87 -1.87
CA TYR A 9 -2.02 -9.85 -3.07
C TYR A 9 -1.98 -8.46 -3.71
N PHE A 10 -1.89 -8.40 -5.03
CA PHE A 10 -1.83 -7.17 -5.80
C PHE A 10 -2.98 -7.16 -6.80
N ALA A 11 -3.80 -6.11 -6.77
CA ALA A 11 -4.87 -5.90 -7.72
C ALA A 11 -5.23 -4.41 -7.81
N ASP A 12 -5.88 -4.04 -8.91
CA ASP A 12 -6.44 -2.69 -9.06
C ASP A 12 -7.72 -2.57 -8.24
N LEU A 13 -7.87 -1.46 -7.53
CA LEU A 13 -9.13 -1.07 -6.89
C LEU A 13 -9.87 -0.09 -7.79
N VAL A 14 -11.15 -0.35 -8.02
CA VAL A 14 -12.09 0.56 -8.68
C VAL A 14 -13.29 0.72 -7.73
N PRO A 15 -13.80 1.93 -7.46
CA PRO A 15 -14.81 2.15 -6.43
C PRO A 15 -16.00 1.19 -6.50
N ASP A 16 -16.60 1.03 -7.69
CA ASP A 16 -17.80 0.22 -7.89
C ASP A 16 -17.58 -1.29 -7.64
N THR A 17 -16.34 -1.77 -7.77
CA THR A 17 -16.01 -3.20 -7.66
C THR A 17 -15.05 -3.53 -6.52
N ALA A 18 -14.61 -2.52 -5.74
CA ALA A 18 -13.67 -2.70 -4.65
C ALA A 18 -14.11 -3.77 -3.63
N PRO A 19 -15.39 -3.85 -3.21
CA PRO A 19 -15.85 -4.92 -2.32
C PRO A 19 -15.61 -6.34 -2.89
N ASP A 20 -15.84 -6.53 -4.19
CA ASP A 20 -15.62 -7.81 -4.87
C ASP A 20 -14.12 -8.13 -4.96
N THR A 21 -13.29 -7.13 -5.28
CA THR A 21 -11.83 -7.27 -5.32
C THR A 21 -11.27 -7.68 -3.96
N PHE A 22 -11.72 -7.06 -2.87
CA PHE A 22 -11.30 -7.44 -1.52
C PHE A 22 -11.78 -8.84 -1.15
N THR A 23 -13.02 -9.20 -1.51
CA THR A 23 -13.56 -10.55 -1.29
C THR A 23 -12.73 -11.61 -2.01
N GLN A 24 -12.35 -11.35 -3.27
CA GLN A 24 -11.50 -12.23 -4.05
C GLN A 24 -10.11 -12.37 -3.42
N ALA A 25 -9.51 -11.25 -3.01
CA ALA A 25 -8.20 -11.23 -2.36
C ALA A 25 -8.20 -12.00 -1.03
N GLY A 26 -9.21 -11.80 -0.19
CA GLY A 26 -9.37 -12.51 1.09
C GLY A 26 -9.48 -14.02 0.90
N ARG A 27 -10.32 -14.48 -0.05
CA ARG A 27 -10.43 -15.90 -0.41
C ARG A 27 -9.09 -16.48 -0.85
N PHE A 28 -8.37 -15.77 -1.72
CA PHE A 28 -7.05 -16.21 -2.18
C PHE A 28 -6.06 -16.30 -1.01
N LEU A 29 -5.95 -15.25 -0.21
CA LEU A 29 -4.99 -15.17 0.90
C LEU A 29 -5.25 -16.25 1.97
N GLN A 30 -6.51 -16.56 2.24
CA GLN A 30 -6.90 -17.66 3.12
C GLN A 30 -6.53 -19.03 2.53
N ALA A 31 -6.78 -19.24 1.23
CA ALA A 31 -6.43 -20.48 0.55
C ALA A 31 -4.91 -20.68 0.49
N ALA A 32 -4.16 -19.63 0.16
CA ALA A 32 -2.71 -19.64 0.14
C ALA A 32 -2.12 -19.95 1.52
N THR A 33 -2.61 -19.28 2.57
CA THR A 33 -2.20 -19.54 3.96
C THR A 33 -2.41 -21.01 4.33
N THR A 34 -3.62 -21.52 4.11
CA THR A 34 -3.96 -22.94 4.35
C THR A 34 -3.02 -23.90 3.59
N ALA A 35 -2.69 -23.58 2.35
CA ALA A 35 -1.82 -24.41 1.52
C ALA A 35 -0.37 -24.46 2.04
N PHE A 36 0.18 -23.32 2.47
CA PHE A 36 1.52 -23.25 3.05
C PHE A 36 1.59 -23.93 4.42
N GLU A 37 0.57 -23.75 5.26
CA GLU A 37 0.52 -24.38 6.58
C GLU A 37 0.45 -25.90 6.51
N LYS A 38 -0.27 -26.45 5.51
CA LYS A 38 -0.31 -27.91 5.25
C LYS A 38 1.06 -28.51 4.95
N VAL A 39 1.99 -27.73 4.40
CA VAL A 39 3.38 -28.17 4.15
C VAL A 39 4.34 -27.70 5.25
N GLY A 40 3.83 -27.28 6.41
CA GLY A 40 4.63 -26.88 7.57
C GLY A 40 5.27 -25.50 7.47
N GLN A 41 4.79 -24.62 6.59
CA GLN A 41 5.23 -23.23 6.49
C GLN A 41 4.22 -22.29 7.12
N THR A 42 4.62 -21.62 8.21
CA THR A 42 3.80 -20.58 8.85
C THR A 42 3.79 -19.30 8.01
N VAL A 43 2.60 -18.78 7.75
CA VAL A 43 2.38 -17.42 7.20
C VAL A 43 2.11 -16.47 8.35
N GLN A 44 2.85 -15.36 8.42
CA GLN A 44 2.69 -14.39 9.51
C GLN A 44 1.66 -13.32 9.23
N THR A 45 1.59 -12.80 8.00
CA THR A 45 0.68 -11.71 7.65
C THR A 45 0.11 -11.87 6.25
N ARG A 46 -1.15 -11.47 6.07
CA ARG A 46 -1.83 -11.37 4.77
C ARG A 46 -1.97 -9.91 4.38
N ARG A 47 -1.58 -9.54 3.17
CA ARG A 47 -1.48 -8.14 2.76
C ARG A 47 -2.11 -7.90 1.39
N PHE A 48 -2.52 -6.66 1.16
CA PHE A 48 -2.99 -6.18 -0.13
C PHE A 48 -2.25 -4.91 -0.54
N ALA A 49 -1.88 -4.78 -1.80
CA ALA A 49 -1.34 -3.55 -2.34
C ALA A 49 -2.05 -3.16 -3.64
N SER A 50 -2.59 -1.94 -3.68
CA SER A 50 -3.27 -1.37 -4.84
C SER A 50 -2.30 -0.79 -5.85
N GLN A 51 -2.84 -0.29 -6.96
CA GLN A 51 -2.16 0.54 -7.94
C GLN A 51 -1.88 1.96 -7.43
N PRO A 52 -1.06 2.76 -8.16
CA PRO A 52 -0.86 4.18 -7.89
C PRO A 52 -2.20 4.90 -7.69
N PHE A 53 -2.35 5.57 -6.56
CA PHE A 53 -3.67 6.00 -6.12
C PHE A 53 -4.30 7.13 -6.95
N PRO A 54 -3.55 8.04 -7.63
CA PRO A 54 -4.16 9.00 -8.55
C PRO A 54 -4.94 8.34 -9.70
N ALA A 55 -4.54 7.14 -10.12
CA ALA A 55 -5.10 6.47 -11.30
C ALA A 55 -6.29 5.55 -11.02
N GLY A 56 -6.70 5.34 -9.76
CA GLY A 56 -7.91 4.54 -9.52
C GLY A 56 -8.35 4.33 -8.07
N VAL A 57 -7.53 4.69 -7.10
CA VAL A 57 -7.95 4.69 -5.68
C VAL A 57 -8.59 6.03 -5.32
N MET A 58 -8.13 7.14 -5.88
CA MET A 58 -8.69 8.48 -5.64
C MET A 58 -9.20 9.13 -6.94
N PRO A 59 -10.16 8.52 -7.66
CA PRO A 59 -10.66 9.06 -8.92
C PRO A 59 -11.41 10.39 -8.75
N HIS A 60 -11.86 10.72 -7.54
CA HIS A 60 -12.50 11.99 -7.20
C HIS A 60 -11.51 13.06 -6.69
N GLY A 61 -10.21 12.81 -6.85
CA GLY A 61 -9.14 13.73 -6.49
C GLY A 61 -8.66 13.60 -5.05
N PRO A 62 -7.68 14.42 -4.65
CA PRO A 62 -7.02 14.32 -3.33
C PRO A 62 -7.99 14.48 -2.15
N ALA A 63 -9.09 15.22 -2.31
CA ALA A 63 -10.05 15.51 -1.26
C ALA A 63 -10.82 14.26 -0.77
N SER A 64 -10.91 13.20 -1.58
CA SER A 64 -11.60 11.96 -1.19
C SER A 64 -10.71 10.99 -0.41
N ALA A 65 -9.45 11.34 -0.15
CA ALA A 65 -8.45 10.42 0.43
C ALA A 65 -8.88 9.81 1.77
N ALA A 66 -9.41 10.62 2.68
CA ALA A 66 -9.85 10.17 4.00
C ALA A 66 -11.03 9.17 3.92
N GLU A 67 -11.99 9.44 3.04
CA GLU A 67 -13.16 8.56 2.86
C GLU A 67 -12.76 7.21 2.27
N VAL A 68 -12.01 7.24 1.17
CA VAL A 68 -11.51 6.05 0.48
C VAL A 68 -10.66 5.19 1.42
N ALA A 69 -9.75 5.81 2.17
CA ALA A 69 -8.88 5.11 3.10
C ALA A 69 -9.66 4.34 4.16
N ARG A 70 -10.66 4.99 4.76
CA ARG A 70 -11.54 4.40 5.78
C ARG A 70 -12.36 3.26 5.21
N GLU A 71 -12.97 3.45 4.04
CA GLU A 71 -13.77 2.43 3.38
C GLU A 71 -12.93 1.20 3.01
N TYR A 72 -11.81 1.40 2.31
CA TYR A 72 -10.97 0.30 1.83
C TYR A 72 -10.28 -0.42 2.98
N SER A 73 -9.87 0.29 4.03
CA SER A 73 -9.37 -0.35 5.24
C SER A 73 -10.43 -1.24 5.90
N ALA A 74 -11.69 -0.79 5.99
CA ALA A 74 -12.77 -1.58 6.55
C ALA A 74 -13.06 -2.84 5.71
N LEU A 75 -13.11 -2.70 4.38
CA LEU A 75 -13.29 -3.82 3.45
C LEU A 75 -12.14 -4.83 3.57
N ALA A 76 -10.89 -4.36 3.57
CA ALA A 76 -9.71 -5.20 3.72
C ALA A 76 -9.73 -5.99 5.05
N ASN A 77 -9.97 -5.29 6.16
CA ASN A 77 -10.05 -5.91 7.49
C ASN A 77 -11.15 -6.97 7.57
N GLY A 78 -12.33 -6.69 6.98
CA GLY A 78 -13.44 -7.65 6.90
C GLY A 78 -13.12 -8.94 6.14
N GLN A 79 -12.08 -8.92 5.30
CA GLN A 79 -11.60 -10.07 4.52
C GLN A 79 -10.34 -10.73 5.12
N GLY A 80 -9.94 -10.32 6.34
CA GLY A 80 -8.75 -10.83 7.02
C GLY A 80 -7.44 -10.38 6.40
N ILE A 81 -7.46 -9.28 5.65
CA ILE A 81 -6.25 -8.62 5.12
C ILE A 81 -5.74 -7.69 6.22
N GLU A 82 -4.54 -7.96 6.72
CA GLU A 82 -4.00 -7.28 7.90
C GLU A 82 -3.34 -5.95 7.56
N TYR A 83 -2.71 -5.85 6.39
CA TYR A 83 -2.10 -4.61 5.90
C TYR A 83 -2.53 -4.27 4.49
N LEU A 84 -2.85 -2.99 4.29
CA LEU A 84 -3.28 -2.42 3.03
C LEU A 84 -2.30 -1.33 2.61
N SER A 85 -1.73 -1.43 1.41
CA SER A 85 -0.94 -0.36 0.77
C SER A 85 -1.76 0.28 -0.34
N LEU A 86 -1.92 1.61 -0.27
CA LEU A 86 -2.57 2.43 -1.28
C LEU A 86 -1.51 3.35 -1.93
N GLY A 87 -1.25 3.18 -3.22
CA GLY A 87 -0.27 4.02 -3.94
C GLY A 87 0.72 3.23 -4.78
N PRO A 88 1.85 3.86 -5.18
CA PRO A 88 2.38 5.16 -4.73
C PRO A 88 1.70 6.40 -5.36
N VAL A 89 2.09 7.60 -4.92
CA VAL A 89 2.12 8.79 -5.79
C VAL A 89 3.38 8.67 -6.66
N GLY A 90 3.22 8.59 -7.98
CA GLY A 90 4.31 8.52 -8.93
C GLY A 90 5.03 9.86 -9.11
N VAL A 91 6.26 9.81 -9.62
CA VAL A 91 7.09 11.01 -9.92
C VAL A 91 6.39 11.96 -10.91
N ASN A 92 5.54 11.41 -11.80
CA ASN A 92 4.84 12.15 -12.84
C ASN A 92 3.38 12.48 -12.48
N ASP A 93 2.90 12.06 -11.31
CA ASP A 93 1.56 12.40 -10.84
C ASP A 93 1.51 13.84 -10.32
N ASP A 94 0.31 14.39 -10.17
CA ASP A 94 0.14 15.71 -9.58
C ASP A 94 0.65 15.68 -8.12
N PRO A 95 1.65 16.51 -7.75
CA PRO A 95 2.15 16.53 -6.38
C PRO A 95 1.11 16.98 -5.34
N ALA A 96 -0.04 17.52 -5.76
CA ALA A 96 -1.19 17.78 -4.88
C ALA A 96 -1.75 16.52 -4.20
N TYR A 97 -1.43 15.32 -4.68
CA TYR A 97 -1.78 14.06 -4.03
C TYR A 97 -0.88 13.70 -2.84
N ILE A 98 0.30 14.32 -2.70
CA ILE A 98 1.23 14.02 -1.59
C ILE A 98 0.63 14.42 -0.23
N PRO A 99 0.10 15.65 -0.02
CA PRO A 99 -0.50 16.02 1.26
C PRO A 99 -1.71 15.16 1.65
N ALA A 100 -2.46 14.63 0.68
CA ALA A 100 -3.63 13.79 0.92
C ALA A 100 -3.31 12.46 1.64
N ILE A 101 -2.03 12.05 1.63
CA ILE A 101 -1.57 10.90 2.42
C ILE A 101 -1.77 11.13 3.92
N ALA A 102 -1.58 12.36 4.41
CA ALA A 102 -1.80 12.67 5.81
C ALA A 102 -3.27 12.47 6.21
N ASP A 103 -4.20 12.88 5.36
CA ASP A 103 -5.64 12.70 5.60
C ASP A 103 -6.05 11.23 5.57
N MET A 104 -5.48 10.46 4.64
CA MET A 104 -5.63 9.00 4.61
C MET A 104 -5.15 8.35 5.91
N PHE A 105 -3.99 8.73 6.43
CA PHE A 105 -3.45 8.13 7.65
C PHE A 105 -4.20 8.53 8.91
N ARG A 106 -4.73 9.76 8.97
CA ARG A 106 -5.62 10.21 10.06
C ARG A 106 -6.95 9.44 10.05
N ALA A 107 -7.52 9.20 8.87
CA ALA A 107 -8.81 8.54 8.73
C ALA A 107 -8.76 7.01 8.89
N ALA A 108 -7.64 6.40 8.49
CA ALA A 108 -7.42 4.96 8.57
C ALA A 108 -6.00 4.63 9.07
N PRO A 109 -5.78 4.66 10.41
CA PRO A 109 -4.50 4.29 10.99
C PRO A 109 -4.10 2.86 10.59
N GLY A 110 -2.85 2.68 10.14
CA GLY A 110 -2.33 1.38 9.71
C GLY A 110 -2.37 1.10 8.21
N VAL A 111 -3.01 1.96 7.41
CA VAL A 111 -2.87 1.95 5.94
C VAL A 111 -1.50 2.48 5.56
N PHE A 112 -0.86 1.85 4.57
CA PHE A 112 0.46 2.20 4.05
C PHE A 112 0.34 2.99 2.75
N ALA A 113 1.33 3.84 2.50
CA ALA A 113 1.47 4.55 1.23
C ALA A 113 2.94 4.85 0.93
N SER A 114 3.23 5.22 -0.32
CA SER A 114 4.56 5.66 -0.72
C SER A 114 4.52 6.79 -1.74
N VAL A 115 5.60 7.55 -1.81
CA VAL A 115 5.82 8.61 -2.78
C VAL A 115 7.08 8.28 -3.57
N ALA A 116 6.96 8.16 -4.89
CA ALA A 116 8.12 7.97 -5.75
C ALA A 116 8.88 9.29 -5.88
N ILE A 117 10.08 9.36 -5.30
CA ILE A 117 10.94 10.55 -5.32
C ILE A 117 11.93 10.55 -6.49
N ALA A 118 12.13 9.38 -7.11
CA ALA A 118 13.00 9.23 -8.27
C ALA A 118 12.57 8.04 -9.14
N ASP A 119 12.78 8.18 -10.45
CA ASP A 119 12.66 7.10 -11.43
C ASP A 119 13.82 7.10 -12.43
N ARG A 120 13.99 6.00 -13.17
CA ARG A 120 15.09 5.83 -14.14
C ARG A 120 14.97 6.74 -15.37
N THR A 121 13.80 7.29 -15.64
CA THR A 121 13.50 8.09 -16.84
C THR A 121 13.73 9.59 -16.62
N LYS A 122 13.46 10.10 -15.41
CA LYS A 122 13.53 11.52 -15.04
C LYS A 122 14.58 11.83 -13.99
N GLY A 123 15.16 10.81 -13.36
CA GLY A 123 16.08 10.99 -12.25
C GLY A 123 15.34 11.38 -10.97
N ILE A 124 15.97 12.20 -10.14
CA ILE A 124 15.43 12.63 -8.85
C ILE A 124 14.60 13.89 -9.03
N SER A 125 13.39 13.92 -8.46
CA SER A 125 12.56 15.13 -8.40
C SER A 125 12.75 15.85 -7.07
N LEU A 126 13.56 16.92 -7.06
CA LEU A 126 13.83 17.68 -5.83
C LEU A 126 12.55 18.29 -5.21
N ARG A 127 11.59 18.68 -6.05
CA ARG A 127 10.28 19.17 -5.60
C ARG A 127 9.52 18.09 -4.82
N VAL A 128 9.47 16.87 -5.36
CA VAL A 128 8.76 15.75 -4.70
C VAL A 128 9.52 15.30 -3.45
N VAL A 129 10.85 15.33 -3.45
CA VAL A 129 11.67 15.09 -2.26
C VAL A 129 11.32 16.08 -1.14
N ASP A 130 11.29 17.38 -1.43
CA ASP A 130 10.97 18.43 -0.47
C ASP A 130 9.56 18.26 0.11
N GLN A 131 8.56 18.00 -0.74
CA GLN A 131 7.19 17.74 -0.28
C GLN A 131 7.07 16.45 0.53
N THR A 132 7.81 15.41 0.17
CA THR A 132 7.85 14.15 0.95
C THR A 132 8.50 14.37 2.32
N ALA A 133 9.55 15.19 2.39
CA ALA A 133 10.18 15.56 3.66
C ALA A 133 9.22 16.35 4.56
N GLY A 134 8.49 17.32 3.99
CA GLY A 134 7.43 18.04 4.70
C GLY A 134 6.33 17.13 5.21
N LEU A 135 5.91 16.15 4.40
CA LEU A 135 4.94 15.13 4.82
C LEU A 135 5.48 14.26 5.97
N ILE A 136 6.73 13.79 5.92
CA ILE A 136 7.35 13.01 7.02
C ILE A 136 7.36 13.81 8.32
N ASP A 137 7.69 15.10 8.24
CA ASP A 137 7.67 16.00 9.39
C ASP A 137 6.25 16.17 9.94
N GLU A 138 5.25 16.39 9.09
CA GLU A 138 3.82 16.44 9.48
C GLU A 138 3.36 15.15 10.16
N LEU A 139 3.64 13.99 9.56
CA LEU A 139 3.24 12.68 10.06
C LEU A 139 3.88 12.34 11.40
N SER A 140 5.09 12.85 11.67
CA SER A 140 5.78 12.66 12.97
C SER A 140 4.98 13.20 14.16
N ARG A 141 4.03 14.12 13.92
CA ARG A 141 3.21 14.77 14.94
C ARG A 141 1.76 14.26 14.99
N VAL A 142 1.39 13.32 14.10
CA VAL A 142 0.03 12.76 14.07
C VAL A 142 -0.23 11.92 15.32
N THR A 143 0.73 11.09 15.72
CA THR A 143 0.72 10.36 16.99
C THR A 143 1.87 10.80 17.89
N PRO A 144 1.72 10.79 19.24
CA PRO A 144 2.77 11.22 20.16
C PRO A 144 4.08 10.42 20.06
N ASP A 145 4.01 9.18 19.59
CA ASP A 145 5.16 8.28 19.40
C ASP A 145 5.79 8.38 18.00
N GLY A 146 5.22 9.22 17.11
CA GLY A 146 5.67 9.39 15.72
C GLY A 146 5.47 8.16 14.83
N MET A 147 4.78 7.13 15.30
CA MET A 147 4.64 5.84 14.61
C MET A 147 3.86 5.93 13.31
N THR A 148 3.12 7.01 13.07
CA THR A 148 2.50 7.26 11.76
C THR A 148 3.53 7.23 10.61
N ASN A 149 4.78 7.63 10.85
CA ASN A 149 5.85 7.55 9.85
C ASN A 149 6.22 6.12 9.44
N LEU A 150 5.90 5.10 10.24
CA LEU A 150 6.14 3.70 9.87
C LEU A 150 5.40 3.31 8.57
N TYR A 151 4.28 3.98 8.30
CA TYR A 151 3.39 3.65 7.19
C TYR A 151 3.72 4.36 5.88
N LEU A 152 4.70 5.28 5.88
CA LEU A 152 5.13 6.05 4.71
C LEU A 152 6.55 5.66 4.28
N ALA A 153 6.79 5.61 2.96
CA ALA A 153 8.14 5.65 2.41
C ALA A 153 8.26 6.56 1.19
N GLY A 154 9.34 7.33 1.13
CA GLY A 154 9.87 7.84 -0.13
C GLY A 154 10.59 6.69 -0.86
N ILE A 155 10.19 6.37 -2.09
CA ILE A 155 10.75 5.26 -2.86
C ILE A 155 11.49 5.76 -4.11
N ALA A 156 12.57 5.08 -4.46
CA ALA A 156 13.39 5.40 -5.62
C ALA A 156 13.66 4.13 -6.42
N ASN A 157 13.23 4.09 -7.68
CA ASN A 157 13.40 2.93 -8.56
C ASN A 157 12.84 1.60 -8.01
N CYS A 158 11.87 1.66 -7.09
CA CYS A 158 11.12 0.49 -6.64
C CYS A 158 10.04 0.18 -7.67
N GLY A 159 10.19 -0.93 -8.41
CA GLY A 159 9.17 -1.40 -9.35
C GLY A 159 7.97 -2.06 -8.67
N PRO A 160 6.88 -2.32 -9.41
CA PRO A 160 5.67 -2.94 -8.86
C PRO A 160 5.89 -4.40 -8.47
N GLY A 161 5.04 -4.91 -7.57
CA GLY A 161 4.99 -6.33 -7.19
C GLY A 161 5.94 -6.75 -6.07
N ALA A 162 6.70 -5.82 -5.48
CA ALA A 162 7.48 -6.10 -4.28
C ALA A 162 6.55 -6.31 -3.06
N PRO A 163 6.74 -7.36 -2.24
CA PRO A 163 5.88 -7.63 -1.06
C PRO A 163 6.25 -6.81 0.19
N PHE A 164 7.18 -5.86 0.07
CA PHE A 164 7.72 -5.08 1.19
C PHE A 164 7.00 -3.74 1.31
N PHE A 165 6.44 -3.49 2.48
CA PHE A 165 5.73 -2.26 2.78
C PHE A 165 6.71 -1.28 3.42
N PRO A 166 6.62 0.04 3.14
CA PRO A 166 5.55 0.72 2.39
C PRO A 166 5.73 0.77 0.84
N SER A 167 6.74 0.11 0.29
CA SER A 167 7.06 0.18 -1.15
C SER A 167 6.16 -0.66 -2.08
N ALA A 168 5.26 -1.46 -1.52
CA ALA A 168 4.45 -2.41 -2.28
C ALA A 168 3.33 -1.71 -3.05
N TYR A 169 3.24 -1.98 -4.36
CA TYR A 169 2.14 -1.55 -5.20
C TYR A 169 1.92 -2.49 -6.39
N HIS A 170 0.71 -2.44 -6.93
CA HIS A 170 0.31 -3.13 -8.14
C HIS A 170 0.66 -2.29 -9.38
N GLY A 171 1.23 -2.93 -10.41
CA GLY A 171 1.60 -2.27 -11.66
C GLY A 171 0.52 -2.31 -12.74
N GLY A 172 -0.72 -2.64 -12.37
CA GLY A 172 -1.81 -2.91 -13.30
C GLY A 172 -1.79 -4.31 -13.92
N GLY A 173 -2.85 -4.59 -14.67
CA GLY A 173 -3.10 -5.87 -15.33
C GLY A 173 -3.84 -6.87 -14.43
N PRO A 174 -3.77 -8.18 -14.74
CA PRO A 174 -4.41 -9.20 -13.92
C PRO A 174 -3.81 -9.26 -12.51
N PRO A 175 -4.60 -9.65 -11.48
CA PRO A 175 -4.10 -9.78 -10.13
C PRO A 175 -2.90 -10.72 -10.00
N ARG A 176 -1.99 -10.39 -9.08
CA ARG A 176 -0.76 -11.15 -8.80
C ARG A 176 -0.57 -11.34 -7.30
N PHE A 177 0.37 -12.18 -6.90
CA PHE A 177 0.78 -12.28 -5.50
C PHE A 177 2.29 -12.47 -5.38
N ALA A 178 2.85 -12.13 -4.23
CA ALA A 178 4.26 -12.35 -3.89
C ALA A 178 4.40 -12.79 -2.43
N LEU A 179 5.51 -13.49 -2.16
CA LEU A 179 5.87 -13.98 -0.83
C LEU A 179 7.07 -13.19 -0.30
N ALA A 180 6.98 -12.70 0.92
CA ALA A 180 8.16 -12.26 1.67
C ALA A 180 8.65 -13.44 2.52
N ILE A 181 9.81 -14.00 2.16
CA ILE A 181 10.41 -15.14 2.86
C ILE A 181 11.43 -14.65 3.88
N GLN A 182 11.40 -15.18 5.09
CA GLN A 182 12.46 -14.94 6.08
C GLN A 182 13.70 -15.73 5.67
N ALA A 183 14.75 -15.02 5.26
CA ALA A 183 16.00 -15.61 4.77
C ALA A 183 17.26 -15.19 5.56
N ALA A 184 17.08 -14.44 6.67
CA ALA A 184 18.11 -14.06 7.63
C ALA A 184 17.56 -14.16 9.06
#